data_AF-M3GCV7-F1
#
_entry.id   AF-M3GCV7-F1
#
_cell.length_a   1.000
_cell.length_b   1.000
_cell.length_c   1.000
_cell.angle_alpha   90.00
_cell.angle_beta   90.00
_cell.angle_gamma   90.00
#
_symmetry.space_group_name_H-M   'P 1'
#
loop_
_entity.id
_entity.type
_entity.pdbx_description
1 polymer ?
#
loop_
_entity_poly.entity_id
_entity_poly.type
_entity_poly.pdbx_seq_one_letter_code
_entity_poly.pdbx_strand_id
1 'polypeptide(L)' 'MVYFHLSNYREFKNFYLIEIKKNLKSEFPKAVSYNRFVELIPNALPVIASFLVNSCIGKCSGISFIDSTIL' A
#
# COMPACT_ATOMS: atom_id res chain seq x y z
N MET A 1 -1.57 0.48 -1.63
CA MET A 1 -1.64 0.75 -0.19
C MET A 1 -0.41 1.48 0.30
N VAL A 2 0.81 0.93 0.20
CA VAL A 2 2.03 1.67 0.62
C VAL A 2 2.16 3.01 -0.09
N TYR A 3 2.06 3.05 -1.43
CA TYR A 3 2.13 4.30 -2.18
C TYR A 3 1.04 5.31 -1.79
N PHE A 4 -0.17 4.83 -1.43
CA PHE A 4 -1.23 5.72 -0.95
C PHE A 4 -0.77 6.50 0.30
N HIS A 5 -0.23 5.80 1.30
CA HIS A 5 0.27 6.42 2.53
C HIS A 5 1.44 7.39 2.30
N LEU A 6 2.20 7.22 1.21
CA LEU A 6 3.29 8.12 0.82
C LEU A 6 2.85 9.28 -0.09
N SER A 7 1.63 9.20 -0.64
CA SER A 7 1.17 10.09 -1.73
C SER A 7 0.46 11.36 -1.24
N ASN A 8 0.38 11.60 0.07
CA ASN A 8 -0.32 12.75 0.69
C ASN A 8 -1.82 12.87 0.36
N TYR A 9 -2.41 11.90 -0.34
CA TYR A 9 -3.85 11.86 -0.54
C TYR A 9 -4.55 11.52 0.78
N ARG A 10 -5.55 12.33 1.15
CA ARG A 10 -6.35 12.09 2.36
C ARG A 10 -7.35 10.94 2.19
N GLU A 11 -7.99 10.90 1.02
CA GLU A 11 -9.07 9.96 0.71
C GLU A 11 -8.59 8.88 -0.26
N PHE A 12 -8.70 7.62 0.13
CA PHE A 12 -8.23 6.49 -0.70
C PHE A 12 -8.95 6.39 -2.05
N LYS A 13 -10.24 6.73 -2.07
CA LYS A 13 -11.04 6.72 -3.31
C LYS A 13 -10.49 7.70 -4.34
N ASN A 14 -10.10 8.90 -3.91
CA ASN A 14 -9.54 9.92 -4.81
C ASN A 14 -8.17 9.50 -5.32
N PHE A 15 -7.31 9.00 -4.43
CA PHE A 15 -6.03 8.41 -4.80
C PHE A 15 -6.20 7.32 -5.88
N TYR A 16 -7.13 6.38 -5.67
CA TYR A 16 -7.30 5.27 -6.61
C TYR A 16 -7.82 5.73 -7.98
N LEU A 17 -8.82 6.61 -7.99
CA LEU A 17 -9.44 7.04 -9.25
C LEU A 17 -8.55 7.99 -10.05
N ILE A 18 -7.82 8.88 -9.39
CA ILE A 18 -6.99 9.90 -10.03
C ILE A 18 -5.57 9.36 -10.25
N GLU A 19 -4.90 8.90 -9.20
CA GLU A 19 -3.51 8.49 -9.30
C GLU A 19 -3.40 7.15 -10.04
N ILE A 20 -4.06 6.10 -9.54
CA ILE A 20 -3.90 4.75 -10.10
C ILE A 20 -4.56 4.63 -11.49
N LYS A 21 -5.84 5.01 -11.60
CA LYS A 21 -6.60 4.75 -12.85
C LYS A 21 -6.35 5.77 -13.96
N LYS A 22 -5.89 6.99 -13.64
CA LYS A 22 -5.67 8.04 -14.64
C LYS A 22 -4.18 8.30 -14.85
N ASN A 23 -3.45 8.71 -13.81
CA ASN A 23 -2.04 9.11 -13.95
C ASN A 23 -1.13 7.89 -14.22
N LEU A 24 -1.34 6.79 -13.51
CA LEU A 24 -0.55 5.55 -13.59
C LEU A 24 -1.24 4.46 -14.42
N LYS A 25 -2.11 4.84 -15.36
CA LYS A 25 -2.86 3.88 -16.18
C LYS A 25 -1.94 2.95 -16.99
N SER A 26 -0.78 3.43 -17.42
CA SER A 26 0.23 2.62 -18.13
C SER A 26 0.81 1.52 -17.26
N GLU A 27 1.02 1.81 -15.98
CA GLU A 27 1.58 0.88 -14.99
C GLU A 27 0.54 -0.13 -14.51
N PHE A 28 -0.73 0.27 -14.49
CA PHE A 28 -1.86 -0.56 -14.07
C PHE A 28 -2.92 -0.72 -15.18
N PRO A 29 -2.57 -1.28 -16.35
CA PRO A 29 -3.48 -1.35 -17.49
C PRO A 29 -4.69 -2.24 -17.23
N LYS A 30 -4.58 -3.16 -16.25
CA LYS A 30 -5.65 -4.08 -15.81
C LYS A 30 -6.21 -3.72 -14.43
N ALA A 31 -6.11 -2.45 -14.01
CA ALA A 31 -6.69 -2.00 -12.76
C ALA A 31 -8.20 -2.28 -12.69
N VAL A 32 -8.63 -2.99 -11.64
CA VAL A 32 -10.05 -3.30 -11.41
C VAL A 32 -10.84 -2.04 -11.02
N SER A 33 -12.17 -2.13 -10.95
CA SER A 33 -13.00 -1.03 -10.42
C SER A 33 -12.65 -0.75 -8.95
N TYR A 34 -12.92 0.47 -8.49
CA TYR A 34 -12.65 0.87 -7.10
C TYR A 34 -13.30 -0.08 -6.08
N ASN A 35 -14.59 -0.39 -6.26
CA ASN A 35 -15.31 -1.30 -5.36
C ASN A 35 -14.67 -2.69 -5.34
N ARG A 36 -14.35 -3.23 -6.53
CA ARG A 36 -13.69 -4.54 -6.62
C ARG A 36 -12.30 -4.52 -5.98
N PHE A 37 -11.57 -3.42 -6.12
CA PHE A 37 -10.29 -3.26 -5.44
C PHE A 37 -10.48 -3.34 -3.92
N VAL A 38 -11.42 -2.59 -3.36
CA VAL A 38 -11.70 -2.57 -1.91
C VAL A 38 -12.10 -3.95 -1.39
N GLU A 39 -12.93 -4.70 -2.12
CA GLU A 39 -13.29 -6.09 -1.79
C GLU A 39 -12.08 -7.03 -1.75
N LEU A 40 -11.06 -6.76 -2.56
CA LEU A 40 -9.85 -7.59 -2.67
C LEU A 40 -8.78 -7.24 -1.62
N ILE A 41 -8.80 -6.02 -1.05
CA ILE A 41 -7.80 -5.57 -0.07
C ILE A 41 -7.60 -6.59 1.07
N PRO A 42 -8.65 -7.11 1.75
CA PRO A 42 -8.46 -8.05 2.86
C PRO A 42 -7.71 -9.32 2.48
N ASN A 43 -7.83 -9.78 1.23
CA ASN A 43 -7.15 -10.97 0.73
C ASN A 43 -5.67 -10.69 0.38
N ALA A 44 -5.34 -9.45 0.01
CA ALA A 44 -3.98 -9.07 -0.37
C ALA A 44 -3.10 -8.69 0.83
N LEU A 45 -3.69 -8.13 1.89
CA LEU A 45 -2.96 -7.65 3.07
C LEU A 45 -2.12 -8.75 3.76
N PRO A 46 -2.61 -9.99 3.97
CA PRO A 46 -1.81 -11.05 4.60
C PRO A 46 -0.56 -11.41 3.80
N VAL A 47 -0.67 -11.44 2.47
CA VAL A 47 0.46 -11.74 1.59
C VAL A 47 1.52 -10.63 1.68
N ILE A 48 1.10 -9.38 1.65
CA ILE A 48 1.99 -8.22 1.78
C ILE A 48 2.65 -8.19 3.16
N ALA A 49 1.87 -8.42 4.23
CA ALA A 49 2.40 -8.47 5.59
C ALA A 49 3.42 -9.61 5.77
N SER A 50 3.12 -10.80 5.25
CA SER A 50 4.03 -11.94 5.26
C SER A 50 5.32 -11.64 4.52
N PHE A 51 5.24 -11.02 3.34
CA PHE A 51 6.43 -10.61 2.59
C PHE A 51 7.29 -9.63 3.40
N LEU A 52 6.68 -8.59 3.99
CA LEU A 52 7.39 -7.60 4.79
C LEU A 52 8.08 -8.24 6.00
N VAL A 53 7.37 -9.09 6.74
CA VAL A 53 7.92 -9.73 7.94
C VAL A 53 9.01 -10.74 7.60
N ASN A 54 8.82 -11.55 6.56
CA ASN A 54 9.75 -12.64 6.25
C ASN A 54 10.94 -12.20 5.39
N SER A 55 10.78 -11.15 4.58
CA SER A 55 11.77 -10.74 3.57
C SER A 55 12.40 -9.38 3.85
N CYS A 56 11.68 -8.47 4.53
CA CYS A 56 12.13 -7.08 4.73
C CYS A 56 12.52 -6.76 6.18
N ILE A 57 12.15 -7.60 7.16
CA ILE A 57 12.62 -7.46 8.54
C ILE A 57 13.93 -8.22 8.70
N GLY A 58 15.02 -7.48 8.93
CA GLY A 58 16.32 -8.06 9.27
C GLY A 58 16.31 -8.78 10.63
N LYS A 59 17.39 -9.50 10.95
CA LYS A 59 17.54 -10.13 12.27
C LYS A 59 17.48 -9.06 13.36
N CYS A 60 16.46 -9.13 14.21
CA CYS A 60 16.38 -8.27 15.38
C CYS A 60 17.52 -8.64 16.35
N SER A 61 18.36 -7.67 16.70
CA SER A 61 19.47 -7.83 17.65
C SER A 61 19.04 -7.80 19.12
N GLY A 62 17.72 -7.80 19.38
CA GLY A 62 17.11 -7.63 20.70
C GLY A 62 16.68 -6.19 21.00
N ILE A 63 16.88 -5.26 20.06
CA ILE A 63 16.49 -3.84 20.19
C ILE A 63 15.69 -3.44 18.95
N SER A 64 14.50 -2.88 19.14
CA SER A 64 13.64 -2.35 18.09
C SER A 64 13.35 -0.88 18.35
N PHE A 65 13.50 -0.03 17.33
CA PHE A 65 13.18 1.39 17.40
C PHE A 65 11.88 1.68 16.65
N ILE A 66 10.99 2.43 17.29
CA ILE A 66 9.79 2.99 16.66
C ILE A 66 10.01 4.50 16.64
N ASP A 67 10.13 5.06 15.44
CA ASP A 67 10.30 6.50 15.26
C ASP A 67 8.95 7.13 14.90
N SER A 68 8.56 8.15 15.66
CA SER A 68 7.32 8.91 15.45
C SER A 68 7.60 10.19 14.67
N THR A 69 8.43 10.13 13.63
CA THR A 69 8.63 11.28 12.74
C THR A 69 7.30 11.59 12.06
N ILE A 70 6.85 12.80 12.32
CA ILE A 70 5.73 13.40 11.61
C ILE A 70 6.32 13.84 10.27
N LEU A 71 5.97 13.12 9.19
CA LEU A 71 6.33 13.50 7.82
C LEU A 71 5.37 14.58 7.31
#